data_AF-A0A661RLT6-F1
#
_entry.id   AF-A0A661RLT6-F1
#
_cell.length_a   1.000
_cell.length_b   1.000
_cell.length_c   1.000
_cell.angle_alpha   90.00
_cell.angle_beta   90.00
_cell.angle_gamma   90.00
#
_symmetry.space_group_name_H-M   'P 1'
#
loop_
_entity.id
_entity.type
_entity.pdbx_description
1 polymer ?
#
loop_
_entity_poly.entity_id
_entity_poly.type
_entity_poly.pdbx_seq_one_letter_code
_entity_poly.pdbx_strand_id
1 'polypeptide(L)'
;MGRRYAQADKIRKVFQTIFHMVNKGYQVFAIGWIQPDQTVKGGTGWGVELAKFFNRPVSVFDQGKNKWYTWERNEWKEYEPVILHETFCGTGTRKLSDKGKKAIEDLFSRSFPV
;
A
#
# COMPACT_ATOMS: atom_id res chain seq x y z
N MET A 1 -13.90 9.38 9.58
CA MET A 1 -13.38 9.96 8.32
C MET A 1 -14.24 11.16 7.89
N GLY A 2 -13.80 12.39 8.16
CA GLY A 2 -14.55 13.64 7.91
C GLY A 2 -14.18 14.36 6.61
N ARG A 3 -14.19 13.66 5.47
CA ARG A 3 -13.91 14.29 4.17
C ARG A 3 -15.20 14.66 3.45
N ARG A 4 -15.39 15.96 3.20
CA ARG A 4 -16.45 16.50 2.36
C ARG A 4 -15.96 16.52 0.91
N TYR A 5 -16.66 15.78 0.05
CA TYR A 5 -16.23 15.55 -1.33
C TYR A 5 -17.18 16.25 -2.31
N ALA A 6 -16.68 17.22 -3.07
CA ALA A 6 -17.50 18.07 -3.96
C ALA A 6 -17.98 17.38 -5.25
N GLN A 7 -17.53 16.15 -5.56
CA GLN A 7 -17.85 15.41 -6.79
C GLN A 7 -17.99 13.91 -6.52
N ALA A 8 -19.15 13.48 -6.02
CA ALA A 8 -19.42 12.10 -5.59
C ALA A 8 -19.14 11.05 -6.69
N ASP A 9 -19.52 11.33 -7.95
CA ASP A 9 -19.37 10.37 -9.05
C ASP A 9 -17.91 10.09 -9.42
N LYS A 10 -17.05 11.12 -9.40
CA LYS A 10 -15.62 10.92 -9.69
C LYS A 10 -14.95 10.08 -8.62
N ILE A 11 -15.34 10.28 -7.37
CA ILE A 11 -14.79 9.50 -6.26
C ILE A 11 -15.28 8.07 -6.28
N ARG A 12 -16.54 7.84 -6.66
CA ARG A 12 -17.07 6.50 -6.89
C ARG A 12 -16.22 5.75 -7.91
N LYS A 13 -15.85 6.39 -9.03
CA LYS A 13 -14.96 5.78 -10.04
C LYS A 13 -13.57 5.48 -9.48
N VAL A 14 -12.98 6.40 -8.72
CA VAL A 14 -11.68 6.16 -8.07
C VAL A 14 -11.74 4.94 -7.15
N PHE A 15 -12.78 4.81 -6.33
CA PHE A 15 -12.94 3.63 -5.47
C PHE A 15 -13.16 2.35 -6.25
N GLN A 16 -13.93 2.39 -7.33
CA GLN A 16 -14.10 1.24 -8.23
C GLN A 16 -12.76 0.78 -8.82
N THR A 17 -11.91 1.71 -9.24
CA THR A 17 -10.57 1.38 -9.75
C THR A 17 -9.69 0.77 -8.64
N ILE A 18 -9.67 1.38 -7.45
CA ILE A 18 -8.91 0.84 -6.30
C ILE A 18 -9.39 -0.57 -5.95
N PHE A 19 -10.69 -0.77 -5.91
CA PHE A 19 -11.29 -2.08 -5.69
C PHE A 19 -10.84 -3.09 -6.73
N HIS A 20 -10.88 -2.74 -8.02
CA HIS A 20 -10.47 -3.66 -9.08
C HIS A 20 -8.99 -4.06 -8.95
N MET A 21 -8.09 -3.10 -8.69
CA MET A 21 -6.65 -3.39 -8.54
C MET A 21 -6.38 -4.31 -7.35
N VAL A 22 -6.94 -3.99 -6.18
CA VAL A 22 -6.72 -4.77 -4.95
C VAL A 22 -7.40 -6.14 -5.02
N ASN A 23 -8.58 -6.23 -5.65
CA ASN A 23 -9.29 -7.51 -5.77
C ASN A 23 -8.55 -8.48 -6.71
N LYS A 24 -7.80 -7.97 -7.70
CA LYS A 24 -7.04 -8.79 -8.66
C LYS A 24 -5.59 -9.08 -8.23
N GLY A 25 -5.03 -8.31 -7.31
CA GLY A 25 -3.72 -8.59 -6.69
C GLY A 25 -3.86 -9.40 -5.41
N TYR A 26 -3.14 -10.52 -5.29
CA TYR A 26 -3.13 -11.29 -4.04
C TYR A 26 -2.31 -10.60 -2.95
N GLN A 27 -1.15 -10.03 -3.31
CA GLN A 27 -0.28 -9.29 -2.39
C GLN A 27 -0.36 -7.79 -2.68
N VAL A 28 -0.31 -6.94 -1.65
CA VAL A 28 -0.40 -5.48 -1.82
C VAL A 28 0.83 -4.79 -1.26
N PHE A 29 1.44 -3.93 -2.07
CA PHE A 29 2.58 -3.11 -1.68
C PHE A 29 2.23 -1.64 -1.82
N ALA A 30 2.53 -0.86 -0.78
CA ALA A 30 2.23 0.56 -0.76
C ALA A 30 3.45 1.40 -0.38
N ILE A 31 3.62 2.56 -1.01
CA ILE A 31 4.56 3.60 -0.56
C ILE A 31 3.77 4.78 0.03
N GLY A 32 3.99 5.10 1.29
CA GLY A 32 3.19 6.12 1.96
C GLY A 32 3.68 6.52 3.36
N TRP A 33 2.75 6.88 4.23
CA TRP A 33 3.00 7.23 5.63
C TRP A 33 1.97 6.54 6.49
N ILE A 34 2.44 5.75 7.45
CA ILE A 34 1.61 5.14 8.48
C ILE A 34 1.31 6.21 9.52
N GLN A 35 0.03 6.37 9.84
CA GLN A 35 -0.46 7.33 10.82
C GLN A 35 -0.50 6.69 12.22
N PRO A 36 -0.57 7.50 13.29
CA PRO A 36 -0.65 6.99 14.66
C PRO A 36 -1.85 6.06 14.91
N ASP A 37 -2.93 6.19 14.15
CA ASP A 37 -4.11 5.33 14.18
C ASP A 37 -3.97 4.03 13.36
N GLN A 38 -2.74 3.69 12.94
CA GLN A 38 -2.39 2.52 12.11
C GLN A 38 -2.97 2.52 10.69
N THR A 39 -3.60 3.61 10.25
CA THR A 39 -4.04 3.77 8.86
C THR A 39 -2.92 4.37 8.00
N VAL A 40 -3.03 4.24 6.67
CA VAL A 40 -2.11 4.91 5.75
C VAL A 40 -2.70 6.21 5.22
N LYS A 41 -1.90 7.27 5.19
CA LYS A 41 -2.35 8.61 4.83
C LYS A 41 -2.87 8.71 3.39
N GLY A 42 -4.03 9.34 3.22
CA GLY A 42 -4.50 9.83 1.92
C GLY A 42 -5.24 8.80 1.06
N GLY A 43 -5.09 8.91 -0.26
CA GLY A 43 -5.74 7.98 -1.22
C GLY A 43 -5.14 6.57 -1.18
N THR A 44 -3.83 6.48 -0.95
CA THR A 44 -3.07 5.23 -0.78
C THR A 44 -3.67 4.34 0.31
N GLY A 45 -4.14 4.96 1.40
CA GLY A 45 -4.77 4.24 2.51
C GLY A 45 -5.99 3.43 2.10
N TRP A 46 -6.77 3.86 1.12
CA TRP A 46 -7.93 3.08 0.66
C TRP A 46 -7.54 1.72 0.08
N GLY A 47 -6.43 1.65 -0.67
CA GLY A 47 -5.93 0.38 -1.17
C GLY A 47 -5.44 -0.53 -0.05
N VAL A 48 -4.74 0.04 0.93
CA VAL A 48 -4.21 -0.68 2.10
C VAL A 48 -5.34 -1.22 2.99
N GLU A 49 -6.32 -0.39 3.34
CA GLU A 49 -7.44 -0.81 4.18
C GLU A 49 -8.32 -1.85 3.48
N LEU A 50 -8.50 -1.74 2.15
CA LEU A 50 -9.22 -2.75 1.40
C LEU A 50 -8.45 -4.09 1.35
N ALA A 51 -7.11 -4.04 1.24
CA ALA A 51 -6.27 -5.22 1.30
C ALA A 51 -6.38 -5.92 2.67
N LYS A 52 -6.32 -5.15 3.78
CA LYS A 52 -6.56 -5.65 5.13
C LYS A 52 -7.94 -6.31 5.26
N PHE A 53 -8.98 -5.66 4.73
CA PHE A 53 -10.36 -6.18 4.78
C PHE A 53 -10.52 -7.51 4.03
N PHE A 54 -9.80 -7.70 2.92
CA PHE A 54 -9.77 -8.97 2.18
C PHE A 54 -8.73 -9.97 2.71
N ASN A 55 -8.12 -9.71 3.86
CA ASN A 55 -7.04 -10.52 4.44
C ASN A 55 -5.90 -10.81 3.45
N ARG A 56 -5.55 -9.83 2.61
CA ARG A 56 -4.39 -9.91 1.72
C ARG A 56 -3.11 -9.60 2.49
N PRO A 57 -1.97 -10.26 2.19
CA PRO A 57 -0.68 -9.80 2.68
C PRO A 57 -0.44 -8.38 2.18
N VAL A 58 -0.22 -7.44 3.11
CA VAL A 58 -0.03 -6.02 2.78
C VAL A 58 1.20 -5.47 3.47
N SER A 59 2.06 -4.83 2.68
CA SER A 59 3.27 -4.17 3.15
C SER A 59 3.30 -2.72 2.73
N VAL A 60 3.75 -1.85 3.63
CA VAL A 60 3.83 -0.40 3.43
C VAL A 60 5.25 0.06 3.72
N PHE A 61 5.89 0.72 2.76
CA PHE A 61 7.08 1.49 3.02
C PHE A 61 6.68 2.86 3.58
N ASP A 62 7.02 3.09 4.84
CA ASP A 62 6.80 4.39 5.47
C ASP A 62 7.93 5.33 5.09
N GLN A 63 7.65 6.34 4.26
CA GLN A 63 8.66 7.31 3.82
C GLN A 63 9.14 8.26 4.94
N GLY A 64 8.41 8.37 6.05
CA GLY A 64 8.84 9.14 7.23
C GLY A 64 9.89 8.37 8.03
N LYS A 65 9.72 7.06 8.15
CA LYS A 65 10.65 6.17 8.88
C LYS A 65 11.71 5.52 7.99
N ASN A 66 11.51 5.55 6.68
CA ASN A 66 12.33 4.89 5.66
C ASN A 66 12.48 3.39 5.88
N LYS A 67 11.37 2.73 6.21
CA LYS A 67 11.32 1.29 6.53
C LYS A 67 10.05 0.65 6.01
N TRP A 68 10.15 -0.63 5.71
CA TRP A 68 8.98 -1.46 5.39
C TRP A 68 8.29 -1.98 6.65
N TYR A 69 6.97 -2.00 6.60
CA TYR A 69 6.09 -2.60 7.60
C TYR A 69 5.11 -3.53 6.92
N THR A 70 4.87 -4.71 7.49
CA THR A 70 3.86 -5.67 7.02
C THR A 70 2.75 -5.79 8.04
N TRP A 71 1.50 -5.85 7.58
CA TRP A 71 0.34 -6.00 8.44
C TRP A 71 0.16 -7.45 8.83
N GLU A 72 0.23 -7.73 10.12
CA GLU A 72 -0.01 -9.05 10.68
C GLU A 72 -0.78 -8.92 11.99
N ARG A 73 -1.76 -9.80 12.24
CA ARG A 73 -2.47 -9.87 13.55
C ARG A 73 -2.95 -8.51 14.08
N ASN A 74 -3.43 -7.64 13.20
CA ASN A 74 -3.90 -6.29 13.50
C ASN A 74 -2.82 -5.30 13.97
N GLU A 75 -1.57 -5.52 13.60
CA GLU A 75 -0.46 -4.61 13.88
C GLU A 75 0.51 -4.50 12.69
N TRP A 76 1.23 -3.37 12.65
CA TRP A 76 2.33 -3.16 11.71
C TRP A 76 3.62 -3.70 12.31
N LYS A 77 4.24 -4.68 11.64
CA LYS A 77 5.54 -5.21 12.03
C LYS A 77 6.59 -4.80 11.03
N GLU A 78 7.75 -4.37 11.52
CA GLU A 78 8.90 -4.08 10.68
C GLU A 78 9.36 -5.38 10.02
N TYR A 79 9.30 -5.41 8.69
CA TYR A 79 9.65 -6.59 7.89
C TYR A 79 9.96 -6.14 6.47
N GLU A 80 11.08 -6.60 5.92
CA GLU A 80 11.47 -6.38 4.52
C GLU A 80 10.74 -7.39 3.63
N PRO A 81 9.74 -6.96 2.85
CA PRO A 81 8.92 -7.90 2.12
C PRO A 81 9.58 -8.27 0.79
N VAL A 82 9.10 -9.39 0.23
CA VAL A 82 9.38 -9.87 -1.12
C VAL A 82 8.06 -10.21 -1.82
N ILE A 83 8.05 -10.14 -3.15
CA ILE A 83 6.91 -10.52 -3.99
C ILE A 83 6.88 -12.05 -4.04
N LEU A 84 5.98 -12.66 -3.28
CA LEU A 84 5.87 -14.12 -3.12
C LEU A 84 4.80 -14.74 -4.00
N HIS A 85 3.86 -13.92 -4.49
CA HIS A 85 2.69 -14.39 -5.21
C HIS A 85 2.74 -13.96 -6.67
N GLU A 86 2.14 -14.78 -7.53
CA GLU A 86 2.05 -14.53 -8.97
C GLU A 86 1.37 -13.19 -9.30
N THR A 87 0.36 -12.80 -8.52
CA THR A 87 -0.33 -11.51 -8.68
C THR A 87 -0.13 -10.61 -7.47
N PHE A 88 0.17 -9.35 -7.74
CA PHE A 88 0.27 -8.30 -6.73
C PHE A 88 -0.29 -6.97 -7.24
N CYS A 89 -0.59 -6.08 -6.30
CA CYS A 89 -1.04 -4.72 -6.56
C CYS A 89 -0.06 -3.74 -5.90
N GLY A 90 0.49 -2.82 -6.72
CA GLY A 90 1.24 -1.67 -6.23
C GLY A 90 0.32 -0.45 -6.07
N THR A 91 0.44 0.26 -4.95
CA THR A 91 -0.17 1.58 -4.77
C THR A 91 0.82 2.53 -4.12
N GLY A 92 0.57 3.83 -4.14
CA GLY A 92 1.58 4.75 -3.65
C GLY A 92 1.14 6.19 -3.52
N THR A 93 2.14 7.03 -3.35
CA THR A 93 2.01 8.47 -3.15
C THR A 93 2.41 9.24 -4.40
N ARG A 94 1.79 10.39 -4.60
CA ARG A 94 2.23 11.38 -5.61
C ARG A 94 3.51 12.12 -5.21
N LYS A 95 3.92 11.99 -3.95
CA LYS A 95 5.12 12.60 -3.37
C LYS A 95 6.13 11.48 -3.03
N LEU A 96 6.61 10.79 -4.06
CA LEU A 96 7.58 9.71 -3.93
C LEU A 96 8.95 10.31 -3.56
N SER A 97 9.58 9.81 -2.49
CA SER A 97 10.95 10.20 -2.11
C SER A 97 11.99 9.32 -2.80
N ASP A 98 13.25 9.76 -2.87
CA ASP A 98 14.35 8.94 -3.41
C ASP A 98 14.51 7.62 -2.66
N LYS A 99 14.32 7.64 -1.34
CA LYS A 99 14.31 6.43 -0.50
C LYS A 99 13.11 5.53 -0.82
N GLY A 100 11.94 6.10 -1.09
CA GLY A 100 10.77 5.34 -1.53
C GLY A 100 10.97 4.71 -2.91
N LYS A 101 11.62 5.42 -3.83
CA LYS A 101 12.00 4.88 -5.15
C LYS A 101 12.98 3.73 -5.00
N LYS A 102 14.04 3.92 -4.20
CA LYS A 102 15.02 2.87 -3.90
C LYS A 102 14.36 1.65 -3.24
N ALA A 103 13.42 1.85 -2.33
CA ALA A 103 12.69 0.76 -1.69
C ALA A 103 11.90 -0.10 -2.69
N ILE A 104 11.39 0.49 -3.78
CA ILE A 104 10.75 -0.27 -4.87
C ILE A 104 11.81 -1.07 -5.64
N GLU A 105 12.92 -0.45 -6.03
CA GLU A 105 14.02 -1.11 -6.74
C GLU A 105 14.59 -2.29 -5.94
N ASP A 106 14.82 -2.08 -4.64
CA ASP A 106 15.29 -3.10 -3.71
C ASP A 106 14.25 -4.23 -3.54
N LEU A 107 12.95 -3.92 -3.46
CA LEU A 107 11.89 -4.93 -3.41
C LEU A 107 11.95 -5.86 -4.60
N PHE A 108 12.03 -5.33 -5.82
CA PHE A 108 12.13 -6.15 -7.04
C PHE A 108 13.43 -6.95 -7.07
N SER A 109 14.56 -6.31 -6.75
CA SER A 109 15.87 -6.97 -6.77
C SER A 109 15.93 -8.16 -5.81
N ARG A 110 15.32 -8.06 -4.63
CA ARG A 110 15.23 -9.16 -3.66
C ARG A 110 14.24 -10.25 -4.05
N SER A 111 13.18 -9.88 -4.79
CA SER A 111 12.12 -10.82 -5.15
C SER A 111 12.47 -11.65 -6.38
N PHE A 112 13.27 -11.09 -7.29
CA PHE A 112 13.65 -11.72 -8.55
C PHE A 112 15.18 -11.65 -8.73
N PRO A 113 15.94 -12.42 -7.92
CA PRO A 113 17.38 -12.51 -8.10
C PRO A 113 17.70 -13.12 -9.48
N VAL A 114 18.72 -12.55 -10.13
CA VAL A 114 19.28 -13.03 -11.41
C VAL A 114 20.18 -14.23 -11.16
#